data_AF-K2PPZ9-F1
#
_entry.id   AF-K2PPZ9-F1
#
_cell.length_a   1.000
_cell.length_b   1.000
_cell.length_c   1.000
_cell.angle_alpha   90.00
_cell.angle_beta   90.00
_cell.angle_gamma   90.00
#
_symmetry.space_group_name_H-M   'P 1'
#
loop_
_entity.id
_entity.type
_entity.pdbx_description
1 polymer ?
#
loop_
_entity_poly.entity_id
_entity_poly.type
_entity_poly.pdbx_seq_one_letter_code
_entity_poly.pdbx_strand_id
1 'polypeptide(L)'
;MKNKKKIILFLALSFAHILIAVFIVIKREDFIYIFPAKEPKTLRDLAYDKNKRLGYTVHIKEEGELVPYLVLTKNYSGQGNVLLLRKYLLDPPMSFRDGWEEAYYGQSIPDSFMHKEFIKRFSKDVQKNIPSTELGIKPSEANAGIGRIEKIKRKLFLLSDIDVGNYKQRIRLEEERNLLYFKRQGGVKEARLAFRENDSTPYSWWLRTAFETDGVVVKVVSYEGKFGGGGVVYPAYIRPAFTLPPETAVEEKKSSEQTVYVLKTDK
;
A
#
# COMPACT_ATOMS: atom_id res chain seq x y z
N MET A 1 -26.04 7.68 58.54
CA MET A 1 -26.38 8.10 57.14
C MET A 1 -25.23 8.76 56.35
N LYS A 2 -24.33 9.55 56.95
CA LYS A 2 -23.25 10.27 56.22
C LYS A 2 -22.23 9.36 55.49
N ASN A 3 -21.86 8.22 56.04
CA ASN A 3 -20.86 7.32 55.43
C ASN A 3 -21.36 6.55 54.20
N LYS A 4 -22.64 6.14 54.15
CA LYS A 4 -23.21 5.47 52.96
C LYS A 4 -23.23 6.38 51.73
N LYS A 5 -23.55 7.67 51.90
CA LYS A 5 -23.51 8.65 50.79
C LYS A 5 -22.10 8.88 50.25
N LYS A 6 -21.08 8.91 51.12
CA LYS A 6 -19.66 9.01 50.71
C LYS A 6 -19.19 7.78 49.93
N ILE A 7 -19.58 6.58 50.36
CA ILE A 7 -19.23 5.32 49.67
C ILE A 7 -19.91 5.25 48.28
N ILE A 8 -21.19 5.63 48.19
CA ILE A 8 -21.91 5.67 46.91
C ILE A 8 -21.27 6.70 45.96
N LEU A 9 -20.89 7.87 46.47
CA LEU A 9 -20.20 8.90 45.67
C LEU A 9 -18.84 8.41 45.17
N PHE A 10 -18.06 7.72 46.02
CA PHE A 10 -16.77 7.15 45.64
C PHE A 10 -16.92 6.05 44.58
N LEU A 11 -17.90 5.16 44.72
CA LEU A 11 -18.21 4.13 43.73
C LEU A 11 -18.62 4.74 42.39
N ALA A 12 -19.48 5.76 42.40
CA ALA A 12 -19.91 6.48 41.20
C ALA A 12 -18.73 7.18 40.49
N LEU A 13 -17.83 7.82 41.24
CA LEU A 13 -16.61 8.43 40.69
C LEU A 13 -15.66 7.39 40.08
N SER A 14 -15.50 6.22 40.72
CA SER A 14 -14.67 5.14 40.17
C SER A 14 -15.26 4.57 38.89
N PHE A 15 -16.59 4.41 38.84
CA PHE A 15 -17.30 3.91 37.66
C PHE A 15 -17.22 4.91 36.50
N ALA A 16 -17.34 6.21 36.78
CA ALA A 16 -17.13 7.26 35.78
C ALA A 16 -15.69 7.25 35.22
N HIS A 17 -14.66 7.05 36.05
CA HIS A 17 -13.28 6.92 35.58
C HIS A 17 -13.08 5.70 34.68
N ILE A 18 -13.69 4.56 35.03
CA ILE A 18 -13.65 3.34 34.20
C ILE A 18 -14.35 3.59 32.86
N LEU A 19 -15.52 4.24 32.87
CA LEU A 19 -16.23 4.60 31.64
C LEU A 19 -15.43 5.56 30.76
N ILE A 20 -14.74 6.55 31.35
CA ILE A 20 -13.85 7.46 30.62
C ILE A 20 -12.65 6.70 30.05
N ALA A 21 -12.01 5.82 30.81
CA ALA A 21 -10.90 5.01 30.33
C ALA A 21 -11.32 4.06 29.20
N VAL A 22 -12.48 3.40 29.33
CA VAL A 22 -13.08 2.56 28.30
C VAL A 22 -13.43 3.39 27.07
N PHE A 23 -14.00 4.59 27.23
CA PHE A 23 -14.29 5.50 26.14
C PHE A 23 -13.02 5.94 25.41
N ILE A 24 -11.95 6.31 26.14
CA ILE A 24 -10.64 6.67 25.55
C ILE A 24 -10.03 5.49 24.80
N VAL A 25 -10.15 4.26 25.32
CA VAL A 25 -9.65 3.06 24.64
C VAL A 25 -10.46 2.73 23.39
N ILE A 26 -11.81 2.83 23.45
CA ILE A 26 -12.72 2.58 22.32
C ILE A 26 -12.58 3.67 21.24
N LYS A 27 -12.39 4.93 21.64
CA LYS A 27 -12.31 6.11 20.78
C LYS A 27 -10.89 6.61 20.57
N ARG A 28 -9.88 5.76 20.83
CA ARG A 28 -8.46 6.14 20.77
C ARG A 28 -8.06 6.73 19.42
N GLU A 29 -8.64 6.24 18.32
CA GLU A 29 -8.41 6.76 16.98
C GLU A 29 -9.02 8.17 16.77
N ASP A 30 -10.17 8.44 17.40
CA ASP A 30 -10.87 9.74 17.33
C ASP A 30 -10.20 10.80 18.24
N PHE A 31 -9.53 10.39 19.32
CA PHE A 31 -8.83 11.30 20.25
C PHE A 31 -7.61 12.01 19.62
N ILE A 32 -6.97 11.38 18.64
CA ILE A 32 -5.83 11.97 17.91
C ILE A 32 -6.29 13.26 17.20
N TYR A 33 -7.58 13.42 16.90
CA TYR A 33 -8.15 14.58 16.22
C TYR A 33 -8.29 15.83 17.10
N ILE A 34 -8.13 15.72 18.42
CA ILE A 34 -8.26 16.84 19.37
C ILE A 34 -6.98 17.69 19.41
N PHE A 35 -5.83 17.10 19.12
CA PHE A 35 -4.53 17.79 19.11
C PHE A 35 -4.11 18.22 17.69
N PRO A 36 -3.41 19.36 17.56
CA PRO A 36 -2.84 19.76 16.28
C PRO A 36 -1.89 18.69 15.75
N ALA A 37 -1.94 18.45 14.45
CA ALA A 37 -1.13 17.42 13.84
C ALA A 37 0.34 17.89 13.83
N LYS A 38 1.23 17.11 14.44
CA LYS A 38 2.66 17.41 14.46
C LYS A 38 3.23 17.24 13.05
N GLU A 39 4.11 18.15 12.64
CA GLU A 39 4.84 18.03 11.38
C GLU A 39 5.54 16.66 11.27
N PRO A 40 5.36 15.95 10.13
CA PRO A 40 5.92 14.64 9.93
C PRO A 40 7.44 14.75 9.76
N LYS A 41 8.17 13.90 10.48
CA LYS A 41 9.64 13.84 10.43
C LYS A 41 10.16 12.61 9.72
N THR A 42 9.33 11.56 9.69
CA THR A 42 9.67 10.26 9.12
C THR A 42 8.58 9.78 8.15
N LEU A 43 8.91 8.85 7.27
CA LEU A 43 7.91 8.19 6.42
C LEU A 43 6.79 7.54 7.21
N ARG A 44 7.08 6.99 8.40
CA ARG A 44 6.06 6.42 9.29
C ARG A 44 5.00 7.44 9.69
N ASP A 45 5.37 8.71 9.86
CA ASP A 45 4.42 9.76 10.24
C ASP A 45 3.40 10.06 9.13
N LEU A 46 3.83 9.93 7.86
CA LEU A 46 3.00 10.13 6.66
C LEU A 46 2.12 8.94 6.30
N ALA A 47 2.28 7.78 6.93
CA ALA A 47 1.51 6.60 6.58
C ALA A 47 0.00 6.82 6.76
N TYR A 48 -0.80 6.37 5.78
CA TYR A 48 -2.25 6.54 5.79
C TYR A 48 -2.91 5.93 7.03
N ASP A 49 -2.37 4.82 7.54
CA ASP A 49 -2.80 4.13 8.77
C ASP A 49 -2.16 4.68 10.07
N LYS A 50 -1.50 5.85 9.99
CA LYS A 50 -0.96 6.61 11.12
C LYS A 50 -1.79 7.87 11.39
N ASN A 51 -1.82 8.82 10.45
CA ASN A 51 -2.61 10.05 10.57
C ASN A 51 -2.84 10.70 9.19
N LYS A 52 -3.96 10.34 8.54
CA LYS A 52 -4.32 10.83 7.19
C LYS A 52 -4.36 12.36 7.01
N ARG A 53 -4.45 13.13 8.10
CA ARG A 53 -4.48 14.61 8.08
C ARG A 53 -3.15 15.24 7.66
N LEU A 54 -2.04 14.52 7.85
CA LEU A 54 -0.70 15.02 7.52
C LEU A 54 -0.41 15.00 6.00
N GLY A 55 -1.39 14.59 5.20
CA GLY A 55 -1.12 14.06 3.88
C GLY A 55 -0.54 12.66 4.00
N TYR A 56 -0.67 11.91 2.91
CA TYR A 56 -0.13 10.55 2.79
C TYR A 56 0.64 10.41 1.49
N THR A 57 1.32 11.48 1.09
CA THR A 57 2.12 11.54 -0.13
C THR A 57 3.53 12.00 0.22
N VAL A 58 4.52 11.32 -0.35
CA VAL A 58 5.92 11.73 -0.38
C VAL A 58 6.36 11.81 -1.84
N HIS A 59 7.25 12.73 -2.18
CA HIS A 59 7.81 12.84 -3.53
C HIS A 59 9.23 12.30 -3.51
N ILE A 60 9.56 11.50 -4.52
CA ILE A 60 10.83 10.79 -4.66
C ILE A 60 11.34 11.10 -6.07
N LYS A 61 12.63 11.39 -6.22
CA LYS A 61 13.22 11.62 -7.53
C LYS A 61 13.24 10.32 -8.35
N GLU A 62 12.61 10.37 -9.51
CA GLU A 62 12.77 9.41 -10.60
C GLU A 62 13.42 10.15 -11.76
N GLU A 63 14.64 9.76 -12.16
CA GLU A 63 15.37 10.38 -13.29
C GLU A 63 15.55 11.91 -13.16
N GLY A 64 15.57 12.41 -11.92
CA GLY A 64 15.72 13.83 -11.60
C GLY A 64 14.40 14.54 -11.26
N GLU A 65 13.26 13.95 -11.63
CA GLU A 65 11.93 14.54 -11.45
C GLU A 65 11.25 14.08 -10.16
N LEU A 66 10.59 15.00 -9.45
CA LEU A 66 9.88 14.69 -8.20
C LEU A 66 8.54 14.00 -8.48
N VAL A 67 8.51 12.68 -8.34
CA VAL A 67 7.30 11.88 -8.58
C VAL A 67 6.57 11.58 -7.26
N PRO A 68 5.24 11.76 -7.19
CA PRO A 68 4.47 11.48 -5.98
C PRO A 68 4.23 9.98 -5.73
N TYR A 69 4.40 9.59 -4.48
CA TYR A 69 4.16 8.26 -3.93
C TYR A 69 3.18 8.32 -2.77
N LEU A 70 2.16 7.46 -2.80
CA LEU A 70 1.24 7.25 -1.70
C LEU A 70 1.91 6.43 -0.59
N VAL A 71 1.83 6.89 0.65
CA VAL A 71 2.35 6.22 1.85
C VAL A 71 1.21 5.43 2.50
N LEU A 72 1.12 4.12 2.20
CA LEU A 72 -0.12 3.36 2.42
C LEU A 72 -0.22 2.70 3.80
N THR A 73 0.88 2.19 4.35
CA THR A 73 0.91 1.58 5.68
C THR A 73 2.28 1.70 6.31
N LYS A 74 2.32 1.86 7.64
CA LYS A 74 3.55 1.91 8.44
C LYS A 74 4.23 0.55 8.69
N ASN A 75 3.56 -0.56 8.36
CA ASN A 75 4.07 -1.91 8.60
C ASN A 75 3.51 -2.88 7.56
N TYR A 76 4.13 -2.90 6.38
CA TYR A 76 3.68 -3.74 5.28
C TYR A 76 3.90 -5.23 5.57
N SER A 77 2.83 -6.01 5.45
CA SER A 77 2.81 -7.47 5.67
C SER A 77 3.50 -7.91 6.97
N GLY A 78 3.47 -7.07 8.02
CA GLY A 78 4.11 -7.36 9.30
C GLY A 78 5.64 -7.29 9.30
N GLN A 79 6.29 -6.92 8.20
CA GLN A 79 7.76 -6.93 8.03
C GLN A 79 8.46 -5.62 8.50
N GLY A 80 7.71 -4.68 9.07
CA GLY A 80 8.23 -3.50 9.77
C GLY A 80 8.50 -2.26 8.90
N ASN A 81 8.44 -2.39 7.57
CA ASN A 81 8.71 -1.30 6.63
C ASN A 81 7.45 -0.57 6.18
N VAL A 82 7.62 0.69 5.74
CA VAL A 82 6.54 1.55 5.24
C VAL A 82 6.29 1.23 3.76
N LEU A 83 5.04 0.96 3.37
CA LEU A 83 4.67 0.72 1.96
C LEU A 83 4.47 2.03 1.22
N LEU A 84 5.12 2.14 0.07
CA LEU A 84 4.95 3.20 -0.91
C LEU A 84 4.33 2.62 -2.18
N LEU A 85 3.38 3.35 -2.76
CA LEU A 85 2.77 3.05 -4.06
C LEU A 85 2.89 4.29 -4.95
N ARG A 86 3.48 4.15 -6.13
CA ARG A 86 3.57 5.25 -7.09
C ARG A 86 2.16 5.78 -7.39
N LYS A 87 1.98 7.10 -7.31
CA LYS A 87 0.65 7.70 -7.46
C LYS A 87 0.11 7.51 -8.88
N TYR A 88 0.95 7.81 -9.88
CA TYR A 88 0.62 7.70 -11.30
C TYR A 88 1.14 6.40 -11.91
N LEU A 89 0.48 5.97 -12.99
CA LEU A 89 0.83 4.80 -13.79
C LEU A 89 2.09 5.05 -14.63
N LEU A 90 2.83 3.98 -14.93
CA LEU A 90 3.95 4.00 -15.86
C LEU A 90 3.47 3.83 -17.30
N ASP A 91 4.00 4.66 -18.20
CA ASP A 91 3.75 4.61 -19.65
C ASP A 91 5.04 4.15 -20.36
N PRO A 92 4.98 3.28 -21.38
CA PRO A 92 3.79 2.60 -21.92
C PRO A 92 3.26 1.47 -21.03
N PRO A 93 2.00 1.02 -21.22
CA PRO A 93 1.52 -0.23 -20.62
C PRO A 93 2.28 -1.42 -21.21
N MET A 94 2.32 -2.54 -20.48
CA MET A 94 3.02 -3.75 -20.92
C MET A 94 2.22 -5.02 -20.66
N SER A 95 2.49 -6.05 -21.46
CA SER A 95 1.97 -7.39 -21.22
C SER A 95 2.55 -7.95 -19.92
N PHE A 96 1.90 -8.98 -19.38
CA PHE A 96 2.41 -9.72 -18.23
C PHE A 96 3.41 -10.81 -18.66
N ARG A 97 3.17 -11.42 -19.82
CA ARG A 97 4.00 -12.45 -20.46
C ARG A 97 4.18 -12.18 -21.95
N ASP A 98 5.22 -12.78 -22.51
CA ASP A 98 5.33 -12.98 -23.94
C ASP A 98 4.57 -14.27 -24.28
N GLY A 99 3.51 -14.16 -25.08
CA GLY A 99 2.66 -15.30 -25.40
C GLY A 99 1.72 -15.76 -24.27
N TRP A 100 0.89 -16.76 -24.59
CA TRP A 100 -0.14 -17.31 -23.70
C TRP A 100 0.46 -18.31 -22.71
N GLU A 101 1.36 -17.83 -21.85
CA GLU A 101 2.02 -18.61 -20.82
C GLU A 101 1.32 -18.50 -19.45
N GLU A 102 1.74 -19.33 -18.51
CA GLU A 102 1.25 -19.28 -17.13
C GLU A 102 1.40 -17.87 -16.53
N ALA A 103 0.33 -17.40 -15.90
CA ALA A 103 0.21 -16.17 -15.10
C ALA A 103 1.05 -16.17 -13.81
N TYR A 104 2.24 -16.76 -13.84
CA TYR A 104 3.19 -16.77 -12.74
C TYR A 104 3.92 -15.41 -12.66
N TYR A 105 3.85 -14.77 -11.49
CA TYR A 105 4.37 -13.41 -11.30
C TYR A 105 5.89 -13.35 -11.25
N GLY A 106 6.54 -14.35 -10.65
CA GLY A 106 8.00 -14.40 -10.61
C GLY A 106 8.56 -14.43 -12.03
N GLN A 107 9.47 -13.51 -12.35
CA GLN A 107 10.07 -13.41 -13.69
C GLN A 107 9.10 -13.00 -14.81
N SER A 108 7.87 -12.57 -14.48
CA SER A 108 6.99 -11.90 -15.44
C SER A 108 7.64 -10.64 -16.04
N ILE A 109 7.10 -10.11 -17.13
CA ILE A 109 7.59 -8.87 -17.74
C ILE A 109 7.55 -7.71 -16.73
N PRO A 110 6.44 -7.46 -16.00
CA PRO A 110 6.41 -6.45 -14.93
C PRO A 110 7.45 -6.69 -13.84
N ASP A 111 7.60 -7.92 -13.34
CA ASP A 111 8.59 -8.26 -12.30
C ASP A 111 10.00 -7.93 -12.79
N SER A 112 10.35 -8.39 -14.00
CA SER A 112 11.63 -8.15 -14.67
C SER A 112 11.94 -6.67 -14.89
N PHE A 113 10.99 -5.95 -15.47
CA PHE A 113 11.12 -4.52 -15.71
C PHE A 113 11.38 -3.75 -14.40
N MET A 114 10.64 -4.07 -13.34
CA MET A 114 10.78 -3.37 -12.06
C MET A 114 12.18 -3.53 -11.45
N HIS A 115 12.76 -4.72 -11.48
CA HIS A 115 14.05 -4.98 -10.83
C HIS A 115 15.28 -4.75 -11.73
N LYS A 116 15.13 -4.74 -13.06
CA LYS A 116 16.25 -4.52 -14.00
C LYS A 116 16.33 -3.08 -14.50
N GLU A 117 15.19 -2.41 -14.66
CA GLU A 117 15.11 -1.12 -15.34
C GLU A 117 14.56 -0.05 -14.41
N PHE A 118 13.34 -0.20 -13.91
CA PHE A 118 12.67 0.84 -13.13
C PHE A 118 13.45 1.22 -11.86
N ILE A 119 14.07 0.26 -11.17
CA ILE A 119 14.90 0.55 -9.98
C ILE A 119 16.04 1.56 -10.26
N LYS A 120 16.53 1.63 -11.51
CA LYS A 120 17.63 2.52 -11.89
C LYS A 120 17.19 3.98 -11.96
N ARG A 121 15.88 4.25 -12.00
CA ARG A 121 15.32 5.60 -12.01
C ARG A 121 15.53 6.34 -10.69
N PHE A 122 15.64 5.62 -9.58
CA PHE A 122 15.93 6.22 -8.28
C PHE A 122 17.40 6.60 -8.13
N SER A 123 17.71 7.54 -7.24
CA SER A 123 19.09 7.81 -6.83
C SER A 123 19.74 6.58 -6.17
N LYS A 124 21.07 6.48 -6.22
CA LYS A 124 21.81 5.33 -5.64
C LYS A 124 21.55 5.17 -4.14
N ASP A 125 21.37 6.28 -3.44
CA ASP A 125 21.05 6.28 -2.01
C ASP A 125 19.65 5.72 -1.74
N VAL A 126 18.64 6.09 -2.53
CA VAL A 126 17.32 5.48 -2.44
C VAL A 126 17.38 3.98 -2.77
N GLN A 127 18.04 3.60 -3.87
CA GLN A 127 18.18 2.18 -4.28
C GLN A 127 18.81 1.31 -3.18
N LYS A 128 19.81 1.83 -2.47
CA LYS A 128 20.49 1.14 -1.36
C LYS A 128 19.56 0.94 -0.16
N ASN A 129 18.67 1.89 0.10
CA ASN A 129 17.77 1.88 1.25
C ASN A 129 16.46 1.13 1.01
N ILE A 130 16.13 0.73 -0.22
CA ILE A 130 14.98 -0.15 -0.49
C ILE A 130 15.33 -1.57 0.02
N PRO A 131 14.70 -2.05 1.10
CA PRO A 131 14.91 -3.39 1.61
C PRO A 131 14.22 -4.41 0.70
N SER A 132 14.65 -5.66 0.76
CA SER A 132 13.90 -6.74 0.14
C SER A 132 12.67 -7.07 0.97
N THR A 133 11.51 -7.15 0.33
CA THR A 133 10.24 -7.55 0.93
C THR A 133 9.90 -8.97 0.50
N GLU A 134 9.48 -9.81 1.45
CA GLU A 134 8.92 -11.12 1.17
C GLU A 134 7.45 -10.97 0.73
N LEU A 135 7.08 -11.60 -0.38
CA LEU A 135 5.77 -11.53 -1.00
C LEU A 135 5.23 -12.93 -1.21
N GLY A 136 3.94 -13.12 -0.95
CA GLY A 136 3.25 -14.34 -1.33
C GLY A 136 2.74 -14.24 -2.77
N ILE A 137 2.97 -15.29 -3.55
CA ILE A 137 2.43 -15.44 -4.91
C ILE A 137 1.85 -16.84 -5.11
N LYS A 138 1.03 -16.99 -6.15
CA LYS A 138 0.61 -18.32 -6.60
C LYS A 138 1.86 -19.08 -7.11
N PRO A 139 2.12 -20.31 -6.64
CA PRO A 139 3.19 -21.14 -7.18
C PRO A 139 2.97 -21.39 -8.66
N SER A 140 4.07 -21.60 -9.40
CA SER A 140 4.00 -22.10 -10.77
C SER A 140 3.33 -23.48 -10.83
N GLU A 141 2.77 -23.83 -11.98
CA GLU A 141 2.10 -25.12 -12.20
C GLU A 141 3.01 -26.31 -11.84
N ALA A 142 4.31 -26.21 -12.17
CA ALA A 142 5.31 -27.22 -11.84
C ALA A 142 5.48 -27.45 -10.32
N ASN A 143 5.18 -26.44 -9.51
CA ASN A 143 5.28 -26.47 -8.05
C ASN A 143 3.91 -26.44 -7.36
N ALA A 144 2.83 -26.55 -8.13
CA ALA A 144 1.48 -26.35 -7.64
C ALA A 144 1.04 -27.52 -6.75
N GLY A 145 0.50 -27.16 -5.58
CA GLY A 145 -0.28 -28.03 -4.72
C GLY A 145 -1.47 -27.23 -4.19
N ILE A 146 -2.58 -27.88 -3.87
CA ILE A 146 -3.79 -27.22 -3.39
C ILE A 146 -3.46 -26.32 -2.19
N GLY A 147 -3.76 -25.02 -2.30
CA GLY A 147 -3.57 -24.04 -1.23
C GLY A 147 -2.11 -23.64 -0.94
N ARG A 148 -1.15 -24.04 -1.78
CA ARG A 148 0.25 -23.61 -1.60
C ARG A 148 0.46 -22.17 -2.05
N ILE A 149 1.32 -21.49 -1.32
CA ILE A 149 1.76 -20.11 -1.56
C ILE A 149 3.27 -20.17 -1.70
N GLU A 150 3.79 -19.59 -2.77
CA GLU A 150 5.22 -19.43 -2.96
C GLU A 150 5.65 -18.06 -2.40
N LYS A 151 6.76 -18.05 -1.66
CA LYS A 151 7.33 -16.83 -1.09
C LYS A 151 8.51 -16.37 -1.93
N ILE A 152 8.43 -15.17 -2.49
CA ILE A 152 9.52 -14.54 -3.24
C ILE A 152 9.99 -13.27 -2.56
N LYS A 153 11.27 -12.92 -2.75
CA LYS A 153 11.88 -11.69 -2.22
C LYS A 153 12.08 -10.67 -3.33
N ARG A 154 11.54 -9.46 -3.17
CA ARG A 154 11.65 -8.36 -4.14
C ARG A 154 11.82 -7.01 -3.47
N LYS A 155 12.61 -6.14 -4.08
CA LYS A 155 12.72 -4.71 -3.69
C LYS A 155 11.52 -3.90 -4.16
N LEU A 156 11.07 -4.16 -5.39
CA LEU A 156 9.90 -3.52 -5.99
C LEU A 156 8.93 -4.59 -6.49
N PHE A 157 7.64 -4.26 -6.45
CA PHE A 157 6.60 -5.23 -6.75
C PHE A 157 5.28 -4.56 -7.14
N LEU A 158 4.37 -5.35 -7.74
CA LEU A 158 2.97 -4.99 -7.87
C LEU A 158 2.22 -5.39 -6.60
N LEU A 159 1.18 -4.62 -6.24
CA LEU A 159 0.28 -4.99 -5.13
C LEU A 159 -0.52 -6.26 -5.47
N SER A 160 -0.92 -7.01 -4.44
CA SER A 160 -1.88 -8.11 -4.60
C SER A 160 -3.32 -7.59 -4.64
N ASP A 161 -4.24 -8.42 -5.09
CA ASP A 161 -5.67 -8.15 -4.98
C ASP A 161 -6.15 -8.05 -3.51
N ILE A 162 -5.51 -8.77 -2.59
CA ILE A 162 -5.74 -8.63 -1.15
C ILE A 162 -5.28 -7.24 -0.68
N ASP A 163 -4.08 -6.79 -1.06
CA ASP A 163 -3.60 -5.44 -0.71
C ASP A 163 -4.62 -4.36 -1.08
N VAL A 164 -5.23 -4.50 -2.26
CA VAL A 164 -6.21 -3.54 -2.80
C VAL A 164 -7.66 -3.82 -2.40
N GLY A 165 -7.92 -4.66 -1.40
CA GLY A 165 -9.25 -4.76 -0.79
C GLY A 165 -10.13 -5.91 -1.30
N ASN A 166 -9.56 -6.98 -1.86
CA ASN A 166 -10.33 -8.17 -2.22
C ASN A 166 -10.52 -9.09 -1.01
N TYR A 167 -11.77 -9.34 -0.64
CA TYR A 167 -12.13 -10.23 0.48
C TYR A 167 -12.54 -11.64 0.03
N LYS A 168 -12.61 -11.91 -1.28
CA LYS A 168 -13.25 -13.11 -1.83
C LYS A 168 -12.35 -14.35 -1.95
N GLN A 169 -11.08 -14.28 -1.55
CA GLN A 169 -10.19 -15.43 -1.71
C GLN A 169 -10.43 -16.53 -0.67
N ARG A 170 -10.51 -17.79 -1.14
CA ARG A 170 -10.50 -19.01 -0.33
C ARG A 170 -9.10 -19.33 0.23
N ILE A 171 -8.05 -18.84 -0.41
CA ILE A 171 -6.65 -19.00 0.01
C ILE A 171 -6.25 -17.70 0.69
N ARG A 172 -6.17 -17.70 2.02
CA ARG A 172 -5.57 -16.57 2.74
C ARG A 172 -4.06 -16.70 2.61
N LEU A 173 -3.42 -15.74 1.96
CA LEU A 173 -2.01 -15.44 2.23
C LEU A 173 -1.98 -15.02 3.71
N GLU A 174 -1.56 -15.90 4.62
CA GLU A 174 -1.80 -15.77 6.08
C GLU A 174 -1.29 -14.44 6.69
N GLU A 175 -0.38 -13.76 5.99
CA GLU A 175 0.25 -12.51 6.40
C GLU A 175 -0.31 -11.26 5.68
N GLU A 176 -1.02 -11.40 4.56
CA GLU A 176 -1.55 -10.26 3.79
C GLU A 176 -2.92 -9.81 4.30
N ARG A 177 -3.06 -8.50 4.48
CA ARG A 177 -4.31 -7.87 4.93
C ARG A 177 -4.61 -6.68 4.05
N ASN A 178 -5.90 -6.44 3.80
CA ASN A 178 -6.34 -5.28 3.05
C ASN A 178 -5.74 -4.00 3.63
N LEU A 179 -5.07 -3.21 2.78
CA LEU A 179 -4.53 -1.92 3.18
C LEU A 179 -5.69 -0.98 3.52
N LEU A 180 -5.57 -0.22 4.61
CA LEU A 180 -6.63 0.68 5.06
C LEU A 180 -7.02 1.70 3.96
N TYR A 181 -6.04 2.12 3.15
CA TYR A 181 -6.25 2.97 1.99
C TYR A 181 -7.22 2.38 0.97
N PHE A 182 -7.27 1.05 0.79
CA PHE A 182 -8.18 0.36 -0.12
C PHE A 182 -9.37 -0.32 0.59
N LYS A 183 -9.37 -0.38 1.93
CA LYS A 183 -10.45 -0.95 2.74
C LYS A 183 -11.76 -0.17 2.56
N ARG A 184 -12.84 -0.82 2.12
CA ARG A 184 -14.21 -0.28 2.10
C ARG A 184 -15.19 -1.35 2.58
N GLN A 185 -16.27 -0.93 3.25
CA GLN A 185 -17.50 -1.70 3.38
C GLN A 185 -18.44 -1.29 2.23
N GLY A 186 -18.66 -2.19 1.25
CA GLY A 186 -19.58 -2.04 0.10
C GLY A 186 -19.06 -1.22 -1.11
N GLY A 187 -19.32 -1.64 -2.36
CA GLY A 187 -19.18 -0.84 -3.59
C GLY A 187 -17.77 -0.62 -4.21
N VAL A 188 -17.75 -0.04 -5.42
CA VAL A 188 -16.55 0.36 -6.21
C VAL A 188 -15.73 1.41 -5.45
N LYS A 189 -14.41 1.31 -5.36
CA LYS A 189 -13.59 2.26 -4.60
C LYS A 189 -12.78 3.18 -5.53
N GLU A 190 -13.07 4.47 -5.50
CA GLU A 190 -12.32 5.53 -6.20
C GLU A 190 -10.81 5.46 -5.93
N ALA A 191 -10.41 5.06 -4.72
CA ALA A 191 -8.99 4.90 -4.35
C ALA A 191 -8.23 3.89 -5.24
N ARG A 192 -8.93 2.95 -5.89
CA ARG A 192 -8.33 1.97 -6.82
C ARG A 192 -8.11 2.54 -8.22
N LEU A 193 -8.81 3.62 -8.57
CA LEU A 193 -8.59 4.31 -9.83
C LEU A 193 -7.14 4.81 -9.87
N ALA A 194 -6.53 4.64 -11.03
CA ALA A 194 -5.16 5.03 -11.27
C ALA A 194 -5.08 5.73 -12.63
N PHE A 195 -4.27 6.77 -12.67
CA PHE A 195 -4.21 7.72 -13.77
C PHE A 195 -2.76 7.84 -14.23
N ARG A 196 -2.56 8.27 -15.48
CA ARG A 196 -1.25 8.77 -15.90
C ARG A 196 -1.05 10.19 -15.38
N GLU A 197 0.18 10.65 -15.41
CA GLU A 197 0.49 12.03 -15.07
C GLU A 197 -0.20 12.97 -16.07
N ASN A 198 -0.81 14.05 -15.57
CA ASN A 198 -1.59 15.02 -16.36
C ASN A 198 -2.79 14.44 -17.14
N ASP A 199 -3.28 13.25 -16.76
CA ASP A 199 -4.43 12.60 -17.36
C ASP A 199 -5.54 12.40 -16.33
N SER A 200 -6.78 12.70 -16.70
CA SER A 200 -7.98 12.50 -15.86
C SER A 200 -8.72 11.20 -16.19
N THR A 201 -8.23 10.42 -17.16
CA THR A 201 -8.79 9.13 -17.56
C THR A 201 -8.21 8.02 -16.70
N PRO A 202 -9.04 7.22 -16.00
CA PRO A 202 -8.54 6.06 -15.26
C PRO A 202 -8.19 4.93 -16.22
N TYR A 203 -7.12 4.19 -15.92
CA TYR A 203 -6.70 3.03 -16.71
C TYR A 203 -6.62 1.76 -15.87
N SER A 204 -6.75 0.62 -16.56
CA SER A 204 -6.54 -0.68 -15.95
C SER A 204 -5.07 -0.90 -15.61
N TRP A 205 -4.79 -1.52 -14.47
CA TRP A 205 -3.43 -1.80 -14.01
C TRP A 205 -3.28 -3.19 -13.37
N TRP A 206 -2.09 -3.75 -13.53
CA TRP A 206 -1.76 -5.10 -13.09
C TRP A 206 -1.65 -5.25 -11.58
N LEU A 207 -2.08 -6.39 -11.08
CA LEU A 207 -1.78 -6.90 -9.74
C LEU A 207 -0.84 -8.10 -9.85
N ARG A 208 -0.12 -8.44 -8.77
CA ARG A 208 0.73 -9.66 -8.75
C ARG A 208 -0.05 -10.97 -8.64
N THR A 209 -1.37 -10.90 -8.44
CA THR A 209 -2.22 -12.08 -8.20
C THR A 209 -2.65 -12.71 -9.52
N ALA A 210 -2.36 -14.00 -9.72
CA ALA A 210 -2.95 -14.80 -10.81
C ALA A 210 -4.46 -14.97 -10.62
N PHE A 211 -5.20 -15.13 -11.72
CA PHE A 211 -6.64 -15.40 -11.67
C PHE A 211 -6.91 -16.83 -11.16
N GLU A 212 -7.98 -17.03 -10.40
CA GLU A 212 -8.22 -18.29 -9.71
C GLU A 212 -8.62 -19.43 -10.66
N THR A 213 -9.37 -19.10 -11.71
CA THR A 213 -10.04 -20.08 -12.57
C THR A 213 -9.40 -20.24 -13.95
N ASP A 214 -8.33 -19.48 -14.24
CA ASP A 214 -7.68 -19.49 -15.54
C ASP A 214 -6.17 -19.28 -15.39
N GLY A 215 -5.39 -20.22 -15.94
CA GLY A 215 -3.93 -20.27 -15.82
C GLY A 215 -3.20 -19.17 -16.60
N VAL A 216 -3.84 -18.55 -17.58
CA VAL A 216 -3.23 -17.52 -18.46
C VAL A 216 -3.82 -16.13 -18.23
N VAL A 217 -4.47 -15.92 -17.08
CA VAL A 217 -5.12 -14.66 -16.71
C VAL A 217 -4.56 -14.15 -15.39
N VAL A 218 -4.31 -12.85 -15.33
CA VAL A 218 -3.83 -12.14 -14.14
C VAL A 218 -4.91 -11.17 -13.66
N LYS A 219 -5.00 -10.97 -12.34
CA LYS A 219 -5.91 -9.98 -11.78
C LYS A 219 -5.49 -8.56 -12.15
N VAL A 220 -6.48 -7.77 -12.53
CA VAL A 220 -6.34 -6.33 -12.75
C VAL A 220 -7.32 -5.57 -11.89
N VAL A 221 -6.98 -4.31 -11.63
CA VAL A 221 -7.98 -3.29 -11.36
C VAL A 221 -8.36 -2.65 -12.69
N SER A 222 -9.65 -2.61 -13.03
CA SER A 222 -10.13 -1.98 -14.26
C SER A 222 -10.17 -0.45 -14.16
N TYR A 223 -10.37 0.23 -15.28
CA TYR A 223 -10.65 1.67 -15.33
C TYR A 223 -11.87 2.10 -14.50
N GLU A 224 -12.75 1.17 -14.10
CA GLU A 224 -13.87 1.43 -13.19
C GLU A 224 -13.50 1.19 -11.71
N GLY A 225 -12.25 0.86 -11.38
CA GLY A 225 -11.83 0.54 -10.01
C GLY A 225 -12.37 -0.81 -9.51
N LYS A 226 -12.80 -1.69 -10.41
CA LYS A 226 -13.30 -3.05 -10.12
C LYS A 226 -12.20 -4.09 -10.34
N PHE A 227 -12.32 -5.23 -9.68
CA PHE A 227 -11.48 -6.38 -9.99
C PHE A 227 -11.92 -7.00 -11.31
N GLY A 228 -10.94 -7.33 -12.16
CA GLY A 228 -11.14 -8.08 -13.39
C GLY A 228 -10.00 -9.06 -13.61
N GLY A 229 -10.05 -9.76 -14.74
CA GLY A 229 -8.96 -10.57 -15.26
C GLY A 229 -8.48 -9.99 -16.59
N GLY A 230 -7.17 -9.92 -16.79
CA GLY A 230 -6.54 -9.61 -18.08
C GLY A 230 -5.73 -10.82 -18.54
N GLY A 231 -5.92 -11.23 -19.80
CA GLY A 231 -5.06 -12.25 -20.41
C GLY A 231 -3.61 -11.76 -20.43
N VAL A 232 -2.65 -12.63 -20.12
CA VAL A 232 -1.24 -12.27 -19.88
C VAL A 232 -0.56 -11.55 -21.06
N VAL A 233 -1.05 -11.75 -22.29
CA VAL A 233 -0.50 -11.10 -23.50
C VAL A 233 -1.01 -9.69 -23.72
N TYR A 234 -2.18 -9.35 -23.17
CA TYR A 234 -2.75 -8.02 -23.38
C TYR A 234 -2.02 -7.01 -22.51
N PRO A 235 -1.80 -5.78 -22.97
CA PRO A 235 -1.12 -4.79 -22.16
C PRO A 235 -2.05 -4.22 -21.07
N ALA A 236 -1.51 -4.02 -19.87
CA ALA A 236 -2.09 -3.13 -18.86
C ALA A 236 -1.00 -2.30 -18.19
N TYR A 237 -1.41 -1.24 -17.51
CA TYR A 237 -0.46 -0.33 -16.89
C TYR A 237 0.16 -0.93 -15.62
N ILE A 238 1.34 -0.43 -15.27
CA ILE A 238 2.04 -0.78 -14.04
C ILE A 238 1.94 0.35 -13.02
N ARG A 239 1.72 -0.04 -11.76
CA ARG A 239 1.75 0.85 -10.61
C ARG A 239 2.77 0.32 -9.58
N PRO A 240 4.04 0.73 -9.66
CA PRO A 240 5.10 0.18 -8.83
C PRO A 240 4.85 0.44 -7.34
N ALA A 241 5.13 -0.56 -6.51
CA ALA A 241 5.18 -0.45 -5.08
C ALA A 241 6.53 -0.93 -4.55
N PHE A 242 6.96 -0.38 -3.43
CA PHE A 242 8.14 -0.83 -2.69
C PHE A 242 8.03 -0.38 -1.24
N THR A 243 8.96 -0.82 -0.41
CA THR A 243 9.00 -0.40 0.99
C THR A 243 10.25 0.42 1.31
N LEU A 244 10.18 1.24 2.37
CA LEU A 244 11.33 1.92 2.95
C LEU A 244 11.33 1.78 4.48
N PRO A 245 12.50 1.88 5.13
CA PRO A 245 12.58 1.87 6.58
C PRO A 245 11.68 2.96 7.19
N PRO A 246 11.02 2.67 8.31
CA PRO A 246 10.05 3.59 8.89
C PRO A 246 10.66 4.91 9.38
N GLU A 247 11.92 4.87 9.81
CA GLU A 247 12.68 6.04 10.28
C GLU A 247 13.30 6.85 9.13
N THR A 248 13.02 6.50 7.86
CA THR A 248 13.49 7.28 6.71
C THR A 248 13.00 8.71 6.86
N ALA A 249 13.95 9.63 6.97
CA ALA A 249 13.65 11.02 7.27
C ALA A 249 13.03 11.72 6.06
N VAL A 250 11.99 12.50 6.34
CA VAL A 250 11.34 13.38 5.35
C VAL A 250 11.55 14.83 5.73
N GLU A 251 11.43 15.71 4.74
CA GLU A 251 11.39 17.15 4.95
C GLU A 251 10.34 17.80 4.07
N GLU A 252 9.86 18.93 4.55
CA GLU A 252 8.97 19.80 3.81
C GLU A 252 9.80 20.59 2.77
N LYS A 253 9.37 20.54 1.51
CA LYS A 253 9.88 21.38 0.44
C LYS A 253 8.74 22.26 -0.07
N LYS A 254 8.90 23.57 0.07
CA LYS A 254 7.96 24.55 -0.45
C LYS A 254 8.26 24.82 -1.92
N SER A 255 7.29 24.55 -2.78
CA SER A 255 7.23 25.08 -4.15
C SER A 255 6.36 26.34 -4.18
N SER A 256 6.44 27.13 -5.24
CA SER A 256 5.58 28.31 -5.47
C SER A 256 4.09 27.98 -5.46
N GLU A 257 3.71 26.73 -5.75
CA GLU A 257 2.32 26.30 -5.90
C GLU A 257 1.84 25.36 -4.78
N GLN A 258 2.75 24.65 -4.09
CA GLN A 258 2.38 23.69 -3.06
C GLN A 258 3.54 23.34 -2.11
N THR A 259 3.19 23.06 -0.86
CA THR A 259 4.07 22.34 0.10
C THR A 259 4.04 20.84 -0.19
N VAL A 260 5.21 20.24 -0.42
CA VAL A 260 5.36 18.79 -0.62
C VAL A 260 6.37 18.18 0.34
N TYR A 261 6.22 16.90 0.70
CA TYR A 261 7.24 16.17 1.46
C TYR A 261 8.18 15.41 0.52
N VAL A 262 9.47 15.44 0.80
CA VAL A 262 10.52 14.71 0.06
C VAL A 262 11.39 13.89 1.02
N LEU A 263 12.09 12.89 0.50
CA LEU A 263 13.08 12.13 1.29
C LEU A 263 14.35 12.97 1.52
N LYS A 264 14.85 13.03 2.76
CA LYS A 264 16.12 13.76 3.06
C LYS A 264 17.35 13.13 2.44
N THR A 265 17.29 11.83 2.15
CA THR A 265 18.37 11.06 1.52
C THR A 265 18.47 11.30 0.02
N ASP A 266 17.55 12.07 -0.56
CA ASP A 266 17.44 12.29 -1.99
C ASP A 266 17.93 13.70 -2.38
N LYS A 267 19.04 14.14 -1.78
CA LYS A 267 19.67 15.44 -2.05
C LYS A 267 20.31 15.45 -3.42
#